data_AF-R9BFU0-F1
#
_entry.id   AF-R9BFU0-F1
#
_cell.length_a   1.000
_cell.length_b   1.000
_cell.length_c   1.000
_cell.angle_alpha   90.00
_cell.angle_beta   90.00
_cell.angle_gamma   90.00
#
_symmetry.space_group_name_H-M   'P 1'
#
loop_
_entity.id
_entity.type
_entity.pdbx_description
1 polymer ?
#
loop_
_entity_poly.entity_id
_entity_poly.type
_entity_poly.pdbx_seq_one_letter_code
_entity_poly.pdbx_strand_id
1 'polypeptide(L)'
;MSNFQFLEPEFKSLAATAKEAEKLVYISPQFALAAARTSLENLVLWLYQYDKKLTQPYDASLHNLLNDLKFKDLIPPYIWDKMDNIRMVGNSAVHGKKFKQLTTEETVKHIQHLFLMYVWFERNYGSPSKDRSQSILFNPKLIPNTNNIQQITANKEQLQKETEAKEKEFAEQHKALREREQKLFELSASLEEREKLLADIDAELAQKRADVEQAKLANSKVQDHTDYKEDETRKLKIDLLLEEAGWEIGTSVREEVPVAGMPSASGKGAVDYVLYDSNGLPLAVVEAKRTSTDPDVGQQQAKLYADCLEKQTGQRPVIFYTNGYKTRIWNDVQGGPPRLVHGFYTQAELKRLIERRKNNPDLGGFPINAEIVERYYQTRAIKAMLAAYQRKERAGLLIMATGKGYISSLTFKYYFNKVWT
;
A
#
# COMPACT_ATOMS: atom_id res chain seq x y z
N MET A 1 14.41 -18.34 23.13
CA MET A 1 14.51 -18.65 21.68
C MET A 1 13.59 -17.68 20.95
N SER A 2 13.93 -17.27 19.73
CA SER A 2 13.21 -16.26 18.93
C SER A 2 12.85 -16.83 17.56
N ASN A 3 11.75 -16.36 16.94
CA ASN A 3 11.40 -16.73 15.56
C ASN A 3 12.48 -16.30 14.54
N PHE A 4 13.29 -15.29 14.86
CA PHE A 4 14.33 -14.76 13.97
C PHE A 4 15.72 -15.33 14.25
N GLN A 5 15.83 -16.37 15.08
CA GLN A 5 17.12 -16.99 15.43
C GLN A 5 17.88 -17.54 14.22
N PHE A 6 17.16 -18.00 13.18
CA PHE A 6 17.75 -18.61 11.97
C PHE A 6 18.61 -17.65 11.14
N LEU A 7 18.50 -16.33 11.37
CA LEU A 7 19.27 -15.28 10.69
C LEU A 7 20.61 -15.01 11.35
N GLU A 8 20.78 -15.27 12.65
CA GLU A 8 21.97 -14.83 13.40
C GLU A 8 23.32 -15.30 12.85
N PRO A 9 23.48 -16.53 12.34
CA PRO A 9 24.78 -17.02 11.89
C PRO A 9 25.40 -16.17 10.76
N GLU A 10 24.58 -15.60 9.89
CA GLU A 10 25.03 -14.89 8.68
C GLU A 10 24.61 -13.41 8.67
N PHE A 11 23.47 -13.08 9.29
CA PHE A 11 22.82 -11.78 9.19
C PHE A 11 22.50 -11.20 10.58
N LYS A 12 23.51 -11.16 11.46
CA LYS A 12 23.36 -10.73 12.86
C LYS A 12 22.68 -9.37 13.04
N SER A 13 23.01 -8.38 12.20
CA SER A 13 22.40 -7.04 12.27
C SER A 13 20.92 -7.05 11.92
N LEU A 14 20.52 -7.75 10.86
CA LEU A 14 19.12 -7.91 10.44
C LEU A 14 18.34 -8.72 11.49
N ALA A 15 18.95 -9.77 12.04
CA ALA A 15 18.36 -10.57 13.11
C ALA A 15 18.08 -9.71 14.35
N ALA A 16 19.00 -8.80 14.72
CA ALA A 16 18.84 -7.94 15.88
C ALA A 16 17.62 -7.01 15.76
N THR A 17 17.42 -6.37 14.60
CA THR A 17 16.25 -5.48 14.42
C THR A 17 14.93 -6.25 14.38
N ALA A 18 14.91 -7.43 13.76
CA ALA A 18 13.71 -8.25 13.72
C ALA A 18 13.33 -8.79 15.11
N LYS A 19 14.33 -9.18 15.91
CA LYS A 19 14.15 -9.61 17.31
C LYS A 19 13.63 -8.50 18.20
N GLU A 20 14.02 -7.26 17.94
CA GLU A 20 13.51 -6.11 18.69
C GLU A 20 12.02 -5.92 18.45
N ALA A 21 11.57 -6.01 17.19
CA ALA A 21 10.16 -5.98 16.84
C ALA A 21 9.38 -7.11 17.53
N GLU A 22 9.93 -8.32 17.57
CA GLU A 22 9.32 -9.48 18.25
C GLU A 22 9.15 -9.26 19.76
N LYS A 23 10.16 -8.74 20.46
CA LYS A 23 10.10 -8.53 21.92
C LYS A 23 9.03 -7.51 22.31
N LEU A 24 8.76 -6.54 21.46
CA LEU A 24 7.87 -5.42 21.75
C LEU A 24 6.38 -5.78 21.58
N VAL A 25 6.03 -6.92 20.97
CA VAL A 25 4.64 -7.27 20.60
C VAL A 25 3.66 -7.18 21.76
N TYR A 26 3.98 -7.81 22.90
CA TYR A 26 3.12 -7.80 24.10
C TYR A 26 3.38 -6.60 25.02
N ILE A 27 4.43 -5.82 24.74
CA ILE A 27 4.82 -4.65 25.54
C ILE A 27 4.15 -3.38 25.01
N SER A 28 4.34 -3.13 23.71
CA SER A 28 3.76 -2.02 22.99
C SER A 28 3.61 -2.40 21.51
N PRO A 29 2.39 -2.81 21.10
CA PRO A 29 2.03 -3.05 19.70
C PRO A 29 2.52 -1.97 18.74
N GLN A 30 2.38 -0.70 19.13
CA GLN A 30 2.82 0.45 18.34
C GLN A 30 4.33 0.45 18.10
N PHE A 31 5.14 0.23 19.15
CA PHE A 31 6.61 0.20 19.01
C PHE A 31 7.09 -1.06 18.29
N ALA A 32 6.41 -2.19 18.46
CA ALA A 32 6.71 -3.41 17.71
C ALA A 32 6.60 -3.17 16.20
N LEU A 33 5.58 -2.42 15.76
CA LEU A 33 5.33 -2.12 14.36
C LEU A 33 6.29 -1.07 13.79
N ALA A 34 6.65 -0.06 14.60
CA ALA A 34 7.73 0.86 14.25
C ALA A 34 9.07 0.12 14.08
N ALA A 35 9.42 -0.76 15.04
CA ALA A 35 10.62 -1.59 14.95
C ALA A 35 10.57 -2.56 13.77
N ALA A 36 9.41 -3.12 13.43
CA ALA A 36 9.23 -3.96 12.24
C ALA A 36 9.50 -3.16 10.95
N ARG A 37 9.05 -1.91 10.88
CA ARG A 37 9.36 -0.98 9.76
C ARG A 37 10.84 -0.69 9.68
N THR A 38 11.52 -0.39 10.79
CA THR A 38 12.99 -0.22 10.81
C THR A 38 13.71 -1.50 10.33
N SER A 39 13.23 -2.67 10.74
CA SER A 39 13.79 -3.95 10.27
C SER A 39 13.63 -4.15 8.76
N LEU A 40 12.47 -3.77 8.21
CA LEU A 40 12.24 -3.75 6.77
C LEU A 40 13.19 -2.77 6.06
N GLU A 41 13.37 -1.56 6.59
CA GLU A 41 14.31 -0.57 6.01
C GLU A 41 15.73 -1.15 5.94
N ASN A 42 16.22 -1.76 7.01
CA ASN A 42 17.53 -2.40 7.04
C ASN A 42 17.66 -3.53 6.01
N LEU A 43 16.62 -4.36 5.86
CA LEU A 43 16.60 -5.42 4.87
C LEU A 43 16.65 -4.85 3.44
N VAL A 44 15.85 -3.82 3.15
CA VAL A 44 15.83 -3.18 1.82
C VAL A 44 17.17 -2.53 1.51
N LEU A 45 17.77 -1.81 2.46
CA LEU A 45 19.09 -1.20 2.28
C LEU A 45 20.17 -2.26 2.04
N TRP A 46 20.14 -3.38 2.77
CA TRP A 46 21.03 -4.51 2.53
C TRP A 46 20.89 -5.04 1.10
N LEU A 47 19.65 -5.19 0.61
CA LEU A 47 19.40 -5.64 -0.77
C LEU A 47 19.98 -4.68 -1.80
N TYR A 48 19.78 -3.37 -1.64
CA TYR A 48 20.37 -2.35 -2.53
C TYR A 48 21.90 -2.31 -2.47
N GLN A 49 22.48 -2.62 -1.31
CA GLN A 49 23.92 -2.65 -1.13
C GLN A 49 24.55 -3.88 -1.83
N TYR A 50 23.97 -5.07 -1.66
CA TYR A 50 24.62 -6.33 -2.02
C TYR A 50 24.00 -7.09 -3.20
N ASP A 51 22.81 -6.74 -3.69
CA ASP A 51 22.27 -7.31 -4.92
C ASP A 51 22.76 -6.54 -6.16
N LYS A 52 23.47 -7.22 -7.06
CA LYS A 52 24.02 -6.62 -8.29
C LYS A 52 22.97 -6.02 -9.23
N LYS A 53 21.72 -6.48 -9.17
CA LYS A 53 20.65 -5.95 -10.02
C LYS A 53 20.12 -4.60 -9.54
N LEU A 54 20.39 -4.25 -8.27
CA LEU A 54 19.89 -3.03 -7.67
C LEU A 54 20.94 -1.91 -7.69
N THR A 55 20.45 -0.71 -7.92
CA THR A 55 21.22 0.53 -7.92
C THR A 55 20.44 1.54 -7.11
N GLN A 56 21.06 2.13 -6.10
CA GLN A 56 20.35 3.02 -5.18
C GLN A 56 19.87 4.28 -5.93
N PRO A 57 18.56 4.60 -5.89
CA PRO A 57 18.04 5.82 -6.48
C PRO A 57 18.48 7.05 -5.68
N TYR A 58 18.37 8.23 -6.29
CA TYR A 58 18.71 9.51 -5.65
C TYR A 58 17.94 9.73 -4.34
N ASP A 59 16.61 9.50 -4.36
CA ASP A 59 15.78 9.51 -3.17
C ASP A 59 15.68 8.09 -2.59
N ALA A 60 16.40 7.88 -1.48
CA ALA A 60 16.48 6.62 -0.77
C ALA A 60 15.38 6.42 0.30
N SER A 61 14.26 7.13 0.21
CA SER A 61 13.10 6.85 1.08
C SER A 61 12.57 5.44 0.85
N LEU A 62 12.14 4.77 1.94
CA LEU A 62 11.63 3.39 1.87
C LEU A 62 10.52 3.24 0.82
N HIS A 63 9.64 4.23 0.69
CA HIS A 63 8.58 4.22 -0.32
C HIS A 63 9.14 4.13 -1.74
N ASN A 64 10.16 4.92 -2.07
CA ASN A 64 10.75 4.91 -3.42
C ASN A 64 11.57 3.65 -3.67
N LEU A 65 12.32 3.18 -2.68
CA LEU A 65 13.07 1.92 -2.78
C LEU A 65 12.14 0.74 -3.06
N LEU A 66 11.01 0.62 -2.33
CA LEU A 66 10.04 -0.45 -2.60
C LEU A 66 9.35 -0.28 -3.97
N ASN A 67 9.20 0.96 -4.49
CA ASN A 67 8.50 1.22 -5.73
C ASN A 67 9.39 1.27 -6.98
N ASP A 68 10.70 1.14 -6.84
CA ASP A 68 11.65 1.03 -7.94
C ASP A 68 11.32 -0.18 -8.85
N LEU A 69 11.44 0.01 -10.16
CA LEU A 69 11.10 -1.01 -11.15
C LEU A 69 11.98 -2.27 -10.99
N LYS A 70 13.29 -2.11 -10.82
CA LYS A 70 14.21 -3.24 -10.68
C LYS A 70 13.97 -3.97 -9.36
N PHE A 71 13.59 -3.24 -8.31
CA PHE A 71 13.20 -3.85 -7.04
C PHE A 71 11.93 -4.69 -7.19
N LYS A 72 10.90 -4.17 -7.86
CA LYS A 72 9.66 -4.90 -8.13
C LYS A 72 9.86 -6.13 -9.02
N ASP A 73 10.79 -6.07 -9.97
CA ASP A 73 11.14 -7.22 -10.80
C ASP A 73 11.92 -8.29 -10.01
N LEU A 74 12.66 -7.88 -8.98
CA LEU A 74 13.47 -8.76 -8.14
C LEU A 74 12.64 -9.49 -7.08
N ILE A 75 11.68 -8.79 -6.45
CA ILE A 75 10.91 -9.29 -5.32
C ILE A 75 9.59 -9.91 -5.81
N PRO A 76 9.29 -11.17 -5.50
CA PRO A 76 8.01 -11.76 -5.85
C PRO A 76 6.84 -10.94 -5.27
N PRO A 77 5.71 -10.79 -5.99
CA PRO A 77 4.59 -9.96 -5.53
C PRO A 77 4.15 -10.30 -4.11
N TYR A 78 3.95 -11.57 -3.78
CA TYR A 78 3.52 -12.03 -2.45
C TYR A 78 4.49 -11.65 -1.30
N ILE A 79 5.77 -11.39 -1.57
CA ILE A 79 6.73 -10.87 -0.58
C ILE A 79 6.66 -9.35 -0.53
N TRP A 80 6.57 -8.71 -1.69
CA TRP A 80 6.43 -7.27 -1.79
C TRP A 80 5.18 -6.80 -1.01
N ASP A 81 4.07 -7.54 -1.11
CA ASP A 81 2.84 -7.30 -0.34
C ASP A 81 3.10 -7.20 1.17
N LYS A 82 3.95 -8.08 1.71
CA LYS A 82 4.33 -8.10 3.12
C LYS A 82 5.16 -6.88 3.49
N MET A 83 6.13 -6.52 2.64
CA MET A 83 6.96 -5.33 2.81
C MET A 83 6.09 -4.07 2.84
N ASP A 84 5.16 -3.94 1.90
CA ASP A 84 4.28 -2.77 1.81
C ASP A 84 3.28 -2.70 2.97
N ASN A 85 2.74 -3.84 3.42
CA ASN A 85 1.90 -3.89 4.61
C ASN A 85 2.64 -3.43 5.88
N ILE A 86 3.88 -3.85 6.08
CA ILE A 86 4.72 -3.38 7.20
C ILE A 86 5.00 -1.89 7.06
N ARG A 87 5.29 -1.39 5.85
CA ARG A 87 5.49 0.04 5.60
C ARG A 87 4.23 0.85 5.96
N MET A 88 3.06 0.43 5.48
CA MET A 88 1.78 1.11 5.74
C MET A 88 1.47 1.17 7.23
N VAL A 89 1.51 0.03 7.92
CA VAL A 89 1.22 -0.02 9.35
C VAL A 89 2.27 0.68 10.20
N GLY A 90 3.55 0.56 9.86
CA GLY A 90 4.62 1.26 10.58
C GLY A 90 4.48 2.78 10.46
N ASN A 91 4.13 3.30 9.28
CA ASN A 91 3.86 4.73 9.08
C ASN A 91 2.70 5.20 9.97
N SER A 92 1.63 4.43 10.04
CA SER A 92 0.48 4.70 10.90
C SER A 92 0.82 4.64 12.39
N ALA A 93 1.68 3.70 12.80
CA ALA A 93 2.15 3.58 14.18
C ALA A 93 2.98 4.80 14.63
N VAL A 94 3.75 5.42 13.73
CA VAL A 94 4.58 6.60 14.05
C VAL A 94 3.78 7.91 14.02
N HIS A 95 2.80 8.05 13.11
CA HIS A 95 2.12 9.34 12.85
C HIS A 95 0.63 9.40 13.23
N GLY A 96 0.04 8.32 13.77
CA GLY A 96 -1.42 8.16 13.88
C GLY A 96 -2.09 8.93 15.02
N LYS A 97 -2.68 10.11 14.75
CA LYS A 97 -3.68 10.77 15.61
C LYS A 97 -5.07 10.09 15.60
N LYS A 98 -5.28 9.06 14.78
CA LYS A 98 -6.55 8.34 14.60
C LYS A 98 -6.40 6.84 14.35
N PHE A 99 -5.19 6.28 14.46
CA PHE A 99 -5.04 4.85 14.33
C PHE A 99 -5.53 4.19 15.62
N LYS A 100 -6.64 3.44 15.53
CA LYS A 100 -7.17 2.62 16.64
C LYS A 100 -5.99 1.76 17.14
N GLN A 101 -5.85 1.61 18.46
CA GLN A 101 -4.80 0.76 19.02
C GLN A 101 -4.91 -0.63 18.38
N LEU A 102 -3.94 -1.01 17.54
CA LEU A 102 -3.92 -2.38 17.00
C LEU A 102 -3.95 -3.35 18.17
N THR A 103 -4.77 -4.38 18.03
CA THR A 103 -4.76 -5.48 18.97
C THR A 103 -3.42 -6.18 18.91
N THR A 104 -2.99 -6.77 20.02
CA THR A 104 -1.76 -7.57 20.04
C THR A 104 -1.82 -8.72 19.03
N GLU A 105 -3.01 -9.29 18.80
CA GLU A 105 -3.24 -10.34 17.82
C GLU A 105 -2.94 -9.86 16.38
N GLU A 106 -3.35 -8.65 16.02
CA GLU A 106 -3.01 -8.05 14.74
C GLU A 106 -1.51 -7.77 14.62
N THR A 107 -0.88 -7.26 15.68
CA THR A 107 0.58 -7.08 15.70
C THR A 107 1.34 -8.38 15.46
N VAL A 108 0.89 -9.50 16.06
CA VAL A 108 1.49 -10.83 15.82
C VAL A 108 1.43 -11.19 14.33
N LYS A 109 0.34 -10.88 13.61
CA LYS A 109 0.23 -11.11 12.16
C LYS A 109 1.26 -10.30 11.37
N HIS A 110 1.49 -9.04 11.74
CA HIS A 110 2.54 -8.22 11.11
C HIS A 110 3.95 -8.75 11.39
N ILE A 111 4.23 -9.25 12.59
CA ILE A 111 5.50 -9.92 12.90
C ILE A 111 5.65 -11.23 12.12
N GLN A 112 4.55 -11.96 11.89
CA GLN A 112 4.56 -13.12 10.99
C GLN A 112 4.90 -12.72 9.54
N HIS A 113 4.39 -11.58 9.05
CA HIS A 113 4.79 -11.06 7.74
C HIS A 113 6.28 -10.74 7.67
N LEU A 114 6.82 -10.10 8.72
CA LEU A 114 8.25 -9.82 8.84
C LEU A 114 9.07 -11.13 8.81
N PHE A 115 8.61 -12.14 9.55
CA PHE A 115 9.22 -13.47 9.55
C PHE A 115 9.24 -14.10 8.16
N LEU A 116 8.11 -14.12 7.45
CA LEU A 116 8.01 -14.71 6.11
C LEU A 116 8.90 -13.98 5.08
N MET A 117 9.03 -12.65 5.19
CA MET A 117 9.98 -11.88 4.38
C MET A 117 11.43 -12.33 4.65
N TYR A 118 11.80 -12.55 5.91
CA TYR A 118 13.14 -13.00 6.25
C TYR A 118 13.40 -14.47 5.89
N VAL A 119 12.37 -15.32 5.91
CA VAL A 119 12.47 -16.69 5.36
C VAL A 119 12.78 -16.62 3.86
N TRP A 120 12.03 -15.81 3.10
CA TRP A 120 12.33 -15.59 1.69
C TRP A 120 13.75 -15.03 1.49
N PHE A 121 14.16 -14.05 2.30
CA PHE A 121 15.47 -13.44 2.21
C PHE A 121 16.59 -14.46 2.47
N GLU A 122 16.57 -15.15 3.60
CA GLU A 122 17.62 -16.11 3.97
C GLU A 122 17.69 -17.26 2.96
N ARG A 123 16.54 -17.71 2.47
CA ARG A 123 16.47 -18.75 1.45
C ARG A 123 17.11 -18.32 0.13
N ASN A 124 17.07 -17.04 -0.24
CA ASN A 124 17.65 -16.54 -1.49
C ASN A 124 19.11 -16.11 -1.33
N TYR A 125 19.45 -15.46 -0.21
CA TYR A 125 20.73 -14.77 -0.01
C TYR A 125 21.66 -15.44 1.01
N GLY A 126 21.16 -16.39 1.81
CA GLY A 126 21.96 -17.13 2.78
C GLY A 126 22.83 -18.21 2.14
N SER A 127 23.72 -18.81 2.95
CA SER A 127 24.70 -19.78 2.49
C SER A 127 24.06 -20.97 1.76
N PRO A 128 24.53 -21.36 0.56
CA PRO A 128 24.03 -22.55 -0.14
C PRO A 128 24.26 -23.86 0.63
N SER A 129 25.21 -23.87 1.57
CA SER A 129 25.53 -25.04 2.40
C SER A 129 24.53 -25.30 3.54
N LYS A 130 23.66 -24.33 3.84
CA LYS A 130 22.67 -24.47 4.89
C LYS A 130 21.57 -25.44 4.47
N ASP A 131 21.28 -26.41 5.33
CA ASP A 131 20.16 -27.33 5.12
C ASP A 131 18.82 -26.59 5.24
N ARG A 132 18.00 -26.72 4.19
CA ARG A 132 16.66 -26.12 4.06
C ARG A 132 15.60 -27.18 3.73
N SER A 133 15.89 -28.44 3.99
CA SER A 133 14.95 -29.55 3.78
C SER A 133 13.68 -29.44 4.61
N GLN A 134 13.76 -28.77 5.77
CA GLN A 134 12.62 -28.48 6.64
C GLN A 134 12.22 -27.00 6.55
N SER A 135 10.93 -26.77 6.35
CA SER A 135 10.36 -25.41 6.40
C SER A 135 10.46 -24.84 7.82
N ILE A 136 10.96 -23.61 7.93
CA ILE A 136 10.96 -22.86 9.18
C ILE A 136 9.57 -22.28 9.37
N LEU A 137 8.90 -22.66 10.46
CA LEU A 137 7.54 -22.24 10.77
C LEU A 137 7.53 -21.14 11.83
N PHE A 138 6.65 -20.16 11.64
CA PHE A 138 6.40 -19.13 12.63
C PHE A 138 5.71 -19.73 13.86
N ASN A 139 6.24 -19.46 15.05
CA ASN A 139 5.69 -19.91 16.32
C ASN A 139 5.40 -18.71 17.23
N PRO A 140 4.11 -18.31 17.37
CA PRO A 140 3.71 -17.22 18.25
C PRO A 140 4.13 -17.41 19.72
N LYS A 141 4.32 -18.65 20.18
CA LYS A 141 4.73 -18.95 21.56
C LYS A 141 6.19 -18.56 21.86
N LEU A 142 7.00 -18.31 20.83
CA LEU A 142 8.38 -17.83 21.01
C LEU A 142 8.45 -16.32 21.25
N ILE A 143 7.35 -15.60 21.00
CA ILE A 143 7.27 -14.17 21.29
C ILE A 143 7.28 -14.00 22.82
N PRO A 144 8.25 -13.25 23.38
CA PRO A 144 8.34 -13.07 24.83
C PRO A 144 7.06 -12.44 25.40
N ASN A 145 6.29 -13.22 26.17
CA ASN A 145 5.13 -12.74 26.91
C ASN A 145 5.51 -12.61 28.39
N THR A 146 6.19 -11.53 28.76
CA THR A 146 6.62 -11.31 30.15
C THR A 146 5.50 -10.71 30.98
N ASN A 147 5.04 -11.44 32.00
CA ASN A 147 4.11 -11.02 33.06
C ASN A 147 4.60 -9.84 33.95
N ASN A 148 5.66 -9.11 33.58
CA ASN A 148 6.20 -7.96 34.33
C ASN A 148 5.79 -6.63 33.70
N ILE A 149 4.47 -6.42 33.57
CA ILE A 149 3.86 -5.25 32.93
C ILE A 149 4.05 -3.96 33.76
N GLN A 150 4.34 -4.07 35.06
CA GLN A 150 4.36 -2.92 35.97
C GLN A 150 5.58 -1.99 35.82
N GLN A 151 6.71 -2.44 35.28
CA GLN A 151 7.90 -1.57 35.11
C GLN A 151 7.99 -0.90 33.73
N ILE A 152 7.32 -1.41 32.69
CA ILE A 152 7.52 -0.94 31.30
C ILE A 152 6.44 0.08 30.87
N THR A 153 5.25 0.00 31.46
CA THR A 153 4.14 0.95 31.20
C THR A 153 4.49 2.39 31.64
N ALA A 154 5.39 2.55 32.61
CA ALA A 154 5.87 3.85 33.09
C ALA A 154 6.74 4.62 32.07
N ASN A 155 7.17 3.97 30.98
CA ASN A 155 8.15 4.51 30.05
C ASN A 155 7.62 4.63 28.61
N LYS A 156 6.32 4.78 28.39
CA LYS A 156 5.78 4.95 27.02
C LYS A 156 6.35 6.19 26.33
N GLU A 157 6.48 7.31 27.05
CA GLU A 157 7.15 8.53 26.55
C GLU A 157 8.66 8.36 26.40
N GLN A 158 9.30 7.58 27.28
CA GLN A 158 10.75 7.33 27.19
C GLN A 158 11.06 6.40 26.00
N LEU A 159 10.29 5.33 25.80
CA LEU A 159 10.40 4.47 24.61
C LEU A 159 10.11 5.28 23.36
N GLN A 160 9.12 6.17 23.37
CA GLN A 160 8.81 7.02 22.21
C GLN A 160 10.00 7.92 21.86
N LYS A 161 10.56 8.60 22.86
CA LYS A 161 11.77 9.40 22.71
C LYS A 161 12.98 8.55 22.30
N GLU A 162 13.11 7.32 22.79
CA GLU A 162 14.18 6.40 22.38
C GLU A 162 14.01 5.90 20.95
N THR A 163 12.79 5.62 20.47
CA THR A 163 12.54 5.27 19.07
C THR A 163 12.73 6.46 18.15
N GLU A 164 12.21 7.65 18.49
CA GLU A 164 12.44 8.86 17.71
C GLU A 164 13.93 9.24 17.71
N ALA A 165 14.63 9.04 18.84
CA ALA A 165 16.06 9.22 18.93
C ALA A 165 16.82 8.17 18.12
N LYS A 166 16.41 6.90 18.11
CA LYS A 166 17.04 5.85 17.28
C LYS A 166 16.76 6.03 15.80
N GLU A 167 15.56 6.46 15.40
CA GLU A 167 15.23 6.80 14.01
C GLU A 167 16.05 8.01 13.55
N LYS A 168 16.16 9.04 14.39
CA LYS A 168 17.04 10.18 14.13
C LYS A 168 18.50 9.77 14.10
N GLU A 169 18.98 9.01 15.06
CA GLU A 169 20.35 8.51 15.12
C GLU A 169 20.66 7.63 13.91
N PHE A 170 19.74 6.79 13.46
CA PHE A 170 19.92 5.96 12.28
C PHE A 170 19.90 6.79 10.99
N ALA A 171 18.96 7.73 10.86
CA ALA A 171 18.92 8.67 9.75
C ALA A 171 20.19 9.54 9.72
N GLU A 172 20.68 9.94 10.89
CA GLU A 172 21.93 10.65 11.10
C GLU A 172 23.14 9.78 10.85
N GLN A 173 23.15 8.48 11.20
CA GLN A 173 24.23 7.54 10.88
C GLN A 173 24.30 7.29 9.38
N HIS A 174 23.18 7.15 8.69
CA HIS A 174 23.12 7.05 7.22
C HIS A 174 23.47 8.36 6.53
N LYS A 175 23.03 9.49 7.07
CA LYS A 175 23.43 10.82 6.59
C LYS A 175 24.90 11.05 6.86
N ALA A 176 25.43 10.64 8.01
CA ALA A 176 26.83 10.75 8.41
C ALA A 176 27.70 9.77 7.64
N LEU A 177 27.22 8.58 7.26
CA LEU A 177 27.89 7.70 6.32
C LEU A 177 28.04 8.38 4.97
N ARG A 178 26.96 8.96 4.43
CA ARG A 178 27.00 9.72 3.16
C ARG A 178 27.83 11.00 3.26
N GLU A 179 27.70 11.74 4.35
CA GLU A 179 28.52 12.92 4.63
C GLU A 179 29.95 12.54 4.94
N ARG A 180 30.25 11.33 5.44
CA ARG A 180 31.61 10.81 5.62
C ARG A 180 32.16 10.33 4.30
N GLU A 181 31.38 9.71 3.43
CA GLU A 181 31.75 9.43 2.04
C GLU A 181 32.02 10.75 1.30
N GLN A 182 31.19 11.77 1.51
CA GLN A 182 31.31 13.10 0.91
C GLN A 182 32.40 13.97 1.56
N LYS A 183 32.67 13.83 2.86
CA LYS A 183 33.78 14.50 3.56
C LYS A 183 35.09 13.77 3.36
N LEU A 184 35.11 12.45 3.18
CA LEU A 184 36.26 11.72 2.61
C LEU A 184 36.46 12.16 1.15
N PHE A 185 35.39 12.57 0.47
CA PHE A 185 35.46 13.21 -0.83
C PHE A 185 36.02 14.66 -0.78
N GLU A 186 35.92 15.38 0.34
CA GLU A 186 36.32 16.79 0.45
C GLU A 186 37.59 17.04 1.29
N LEU A 187 37.91 16.19 2.27
CA LEU A 187 38.99 16.37 3.24
C LEU A 187 40.24 15.62 2.80
N SER A 188 41.30 16.38 2.52
CA SER A 188 42.62 15.86 2.16
C SER A 188 43.28 15.08 3.31
N ALA A 189 43.36 13.77 3.17
CA ALA A 189 44.65 13.09 3.07
C ALA A 189 44.86 12.73 1.59
N SER A 190 46.09 12.45 1.18
CA SER A 190 46.53 12.42 -0.23
C SER A 190 45.52 11.78 -1.21
N LEU A 191 45.35 12.35 -2.41
CA LEU A 191 44.46 11.81 -3.45
C LEU A 191 44.71 10.30 -3.68
N GLU A 192 45.97 9.87 -3.57
CA GLU A 192 46.40 8.47 -3.68
C GLU A 192 45.85 7.56 -2.56
N GLU A 193 45.91 7.98 -1.29
CA GLU A 193 45.36 7.20 -0.17
C GLU A 193 43.84 7.07 -0.27
N ARG A 194 43.16 8.11 -0.78
CA ARG A 194 41.73 8.09 -1.04
C ARG A 194 41.37 7.18 -2.22
N GLU A 195 42.07 7.31 -3.35
CA GLU A 195 41.85 6.44 -4.51
C GLU A 195 42.04 4.99 -4.13
N LYS A 196 43.05 4.70 -3.31
CA LYS A 196 43.29 3.36 -2.78
C LYS A 196 42.17 2.90 -1.86
N LEU A 197 41.72 3.72 -0.90
CA LEU A 197 40.63 3.35 0.01
C LEU A 197 39.31 3.13 -0.73
N LEU A 198 38.98 3.99 -1.71
CA LEU A 198 37.79 3.84 -2.55
C LEU A 198 37.89 2.57 -3.41
N ALA A 199 39.06 2.31 -4.01
CA ALA A 199 39.29 1.08 -4.77
C ALA A 199 39.18 -0.17 -3.88
N ASP A 200 39.67 -0.12 -2.64
CA ASP A 200 39.58 -1.23 -1.68
C ASP A 200 38.12 -1.46 -1.25
N ILE A 201 37.36 -0.40 -0.96
CA ILE A 201 35.92 -0.49 -0.64
C ILE A 201 35.12 -1.02 -1.84
N ASP A 202 35.39 -0.51 -3.04
CA ASP A 202 34.73 -0.93 -4.27
C ASP A 202 35.07 -2.39 -4.59
N ALA A 203 36.31 -2.82 -4.36
CA ALA A 203 36.74 -4.21 -4.52
C ALA A 203 36.07 -5.14 -3.50
N GLU A 204 36.02 -4.76 -2.22
CA GLU A 204 35.33 -5.55 -1.18
C GLU A 204 33.83 -5.66 -1.48
N LEU A 205 33.20 -4.55 -1.88
CA LEU A 205 31.78 -4.51 -2.24
C LEU A 205 31.51 -5.33 -3.51
N ALA A 206 32.37 -5.26 -4.52
CA ALA A 206 32.29 -6.07 -5.72
C ALA A 206 32.42 -7.56 -5.42
N GLN A 207 33.36 -7.94 -4.54
CA GLN A 207 33.53 -9.32 -4.09
C GLN A 207 32.28 -9.82 -3.36
N LYS A 208 31.80 -9.08 -2.36
CA LYS A 208 30.58 -9.45 -1.63
C LYS A 208 29.36 -9.58 -2.54
N ARG A 209 29.20 -8.67 -3.50
CA ARG A 209 28.14 -8.75 -4.52
C ARG A 209 28.27 -10.01 -5.38
N ALA A 210 29.49 -10.43 -5.72
CA ALA A 210 29.73 -11.66 -6.48
C ALA A 210 29.38 -12.90 -5.66
N ASP A 211 29.77 -12.94 -4.39
CA ASP A 211 29.44 -14.04 -3.48
C ASP A 211 27.92 -14.16 -3.30
N VAL A 212 27.22 -13.04 -3.14
CA VAL A 212 25.75 -12.99 -3.05
C VAL A 212 25.09 -13.48 -4.34
N GLU A 213 25.57 -13.07 -5.52
CA GLU A 213 25.04 -13.54 -6.80
C GLU A 213 25.21 -15.06 -6.95
N GLN A 214 26.38 -15.59 -6.59
CA GLN A 214 26.63 -17.03 -6.62
C GLN A 214 25.71 -17.78 -5.65
N ALA A 215 25.51 -17.26 -4.44
CA ALA A 215 24.58 -17.83 -3.47
C ALA A 215 23.14 -17.87 -4.02
N LYS A 216 22.66 -16.76 -4.62
CA LYS A 216 21.34 -16.70 -5.24
C LYS A 216 21.18 -17.72 -6.37
N LEU A 217 22.18 -17.84 -7.25
CA LEU A 217 22.14 -18.80 -8.34
C LEU A 217 22.08 -20.25 -7.82
N ALA A 218 22.85 -20.59 -6.78
CA ALA A 218 22.77 -21.90 -6.15
C ALA A 218 21.39 -22.14 -5.50
N ASN A 219 20.91 -21.18 -4.70
CA ASN A 219 19.67 -21.26 -3.95
C ASN A 219 18.41 -21.28 -4.85
N SER A 220 18.47 -20.72 -6.05
CA SER A 220 17.37 -20.74 -7.03
C SER A 220 17.04 -22.14 -7.55
N LYS A 221 17.96 -23.10 -7.42
CA LYS A 221 17.77 -24.50 -7.85
C LYS A 221 17.02 -25.34 -6.82
N VAL A 222 16.97 -24.87 -5.57
CA VAL A 222 16.21 -25.52 -4.50
C VAL A 222 14.74 -25.16 -4.68
N GLN A 223 13.82 -26.09 -4.42
CA GLN A 223 12.38 -25.79 -4.44
C GLN A 223 11.97 -25.04 -3.17
N ASP A 224 11.06 -24.06 -3.29
CA ASP A 224 10.45 -23.41 -2.13
C ASP A 224 9.15 -24.13 -1.73
N HIS A 225 9.05 -24.54 -0.47
CA HIS A 225 7.86 -25.17 0.11
C HIS A 225 7.17 -24.27 1.15
N THR A 226 7.60 -23.02 1.28
CA THR A 226 7.06 -22.08 2.26
C THR A 226 5.68 -21.60 1.84
N ASP A 227 4.69 -21.75 2.74
CA ASP A 227 3.41 -21.08 2.59
C ASP A 227 3.54 -19.61 3.01
N TYR A 228 3.54 -18.74 2.02
CA TYR A 228 3.65 -17.30 2.24
C TYR A 228 2.31 -16.64 2.58
N LYS A 229 1.18 -17.35 2.75
CA LYS A 229 -0.09 -16.76 3.22
C LYS A 229 -0.48 -15.48 2.45
N GLU A 230 -0.48 -15.57 1.12
CA GLU A 230 -0.78 -14.43 0.22
C GLU A 230 -2.18 -13.87 0.50
N ASP A 231 -3.14 -14.76 0.73
CA ASP A 231 -4.53 -14.44 1.02
C ASP A 231 -4.70 -13.61 2.30
N GLU A 232 -4.03 -13.99 3.40
CA GLU A 232 -4.00 -13.21 4.65
C GLU A 232 -3.35 -11.84 4.44
N THR A 233 -2.28 -11.79 3.66
CA THR A 233 -1.54 -10.56 3.37
C THR A 233 -2.39 -9.57 2.58
N ARG A 234 -3.08 -10.05 1.55
CA ARG A 234 -4.00 -9.26 0.74
C ARG A 234 -5.18 -8.75 1.58
N LYS A 235 -5.76 -9.62 2.41
CA LYS A 235 -6.88 -9.23 3.28
C LYS A 235 -6.47 -8.06 4.18
N LEU A 236 -5.35 -8.20 4.89
CA LEU A 236 -4.78 -7.16 5.74
C LEU A 236 -4.57 -5.84 4.97
N LYS A 237 -4.07 -5.92 3.73
CA LYS A 237 -3.89 -4.73 2.89
C LYS A 237 -5.20 -4.01 2.58
N ILE A 238 -6.23 -4.77 2.18
CA ILE A 238 -7.55 -4.21 1.86
C ILE A 238 -8.17 -3.59 3.11
N ASP A 239 -8.07 -4.27 4.26
CA ASP A 239 -8.54 -3.75 5.54
C ASP A 239 -7.87 -2.41 5.88
N LEU A 240 -6.55 -2.30 5.73
CA LEU A 240 -5.82 -1.03 5.93
C LEU A 240 -6.29 0.08 4.99
N LEU A 241 -6.51 -0.22 3.72
CA LEU A 241 -7.00 0.77 2.74
C LEU A 241 -8.43 1.23 3.07
N LEU A 242 -9.27 0.35 3.62
CA LEU A 242 -10.61 0.70 4.09
C LEU A 242 -10.53 1.60 5.33
N GLU A 243 -9.69 1.24 6.30
CA GLU A 243 -9.46 2.04 7.51
C GLU A 243 -8.90 3.43 7.21
N GLU A 244 -7.96 3.56 6.27
CA GLU A 244 -7.44 4.84 5.80
C GLU A 244 -8.56 5.74 5.24
N ALA A 245 -9.58 5.16 4.61
CA ALA A 245 -10.78 5.86 4.15
C ALA A 245 -11.84 6.08 5.25
N GLY A 246 -11.52 5.76 6.50
CA GLY A 246 -12.36 5.97 7.67
C GLY A 246 -13.41 4.89 7.91
N TRP A 247 -13.28 3.73 7.28
CA TRP A 247 -14.16 2.58 7.50
C TRP A 247 -13.73 1.77 8.71
N GLU A 248 -14.69 1.13 9.39
CA GLU A 248 -14.42 0.28 10.55
C GLU A 248 -14.99 -1.12 10.28
N ILE A 249 -14.10 -2.11 10.19
CA ILE A 249 -14.45 -3.52 10.06
C ILE A 249 -15.27 -3.97 11.29
N GLY A 250 -16.39 -4.65 11.06
CA GLY A 250 -17.31 -5.05 12.13
C GLY A 250 -18.24 -3.95 12.64
N THR A 251 -18.08 -2.69 12.19
CA THR A 251 -19.00 -1.58 12.51
C THR A 251 -19.67 -1.04 11.24
N SER A 252 -18.95 -0.26 10.44
CA SER A 252 -19.45 0.32 9.18
C SER A 252 -19.16 -0.55 7.96
N VAL A 253 -18.34 -1.58 8.12
CA VAL A 253 -18.09 -2.63 7.13
C VAL A 253 -18.53 -3.98 7.69
N ARG A 254 -19.14 -4.80 6.83
CA ARG A 254 -19.38 -6.22 7.10
C ARG A 254 -18.63 -7.04 6.05
N GLU A 255 -18.04 -8.13 6.52
CA GLU A 255 -17.31 -9.08 5.69
C GLU A 255 -18.19 -10.30 5.38
N GLU A 256 -17.90 -10.97 4.27
CA GLU A 256 -18.54 -12.25 3.89
C GLU A 256 -20.09 -12.17 3.93
N VAL A 257 -20.64 -11.07 3.41
CA VAL A 257 -22.07 -10.80 3.52
C VAL A 257 -22.85 -11.72 2.58
N PRO A 258 -23.70 -12.61 3.10
CA PRO A 258 -24.41 -13.57 2.27
C PRO A 258 -25.44 -12.86 1.39
N VAL A 259 -25.47 -13.25 0.12
CA VAL A 259 -26.43 -12.78 -0.87
C VAL A 259 -27.12 -13.95 -1.57
N ALA A 260 -28.38 -13.73 -1.93
CA ALA A 260 -29.21 -14.69 -2.64
C ALA A 260 -29.61 -14.14 -4.02
N GLY A 261 -29.83 -15.03 -4.98
CA GLY A 261 -30.15 -14.69 -6.36
C GLY A 261 -28.95 -14.66 -7.32
N MET A 262 -27.81 -15.25 -6.91
CA MET A 262 -26.63 -15.38 -7.77
C MET A 262 -26.90 -16.38 -8.90
N PRO A 263 -26.32 -16.18 -10.11
CA PRO A 263 -26.42 -17.13 -11.22
C PRO A 263 -25.47 -18.33 -11.03
N SER A 264 -25.61 -19.01 -9.89
CA SER A 264 -24.85 -20.20 -9.51
C SER A 264 -25.81 -21.35 -9.22
N ALA A 265 -25.32 -22.60 -9.24
CA ALA A 265 -26.15 -23.78 -8.97
C ALA A 265 -26.83 -23.73 -7.59
N SER A 266 -26.21 -23.07 -6.60
CA SER A 266 -26.77 -22.89 -5.26
C SER A 266 -27.68 -21.66 -5.14
N GLY A 267 -27.65 -20.74 -6.10
CA GLY A 267 -28.31 -19.43 -6.02
C GLY A 267 -27.76 -18.49 -4.94
N LYS A 268 -26.69 -18.90 -4.23
CA LYS A 268 -26.10 -18.20 -3.09
C LYS A 268 -24.70 -17.68 -3.45
N GLY A 269 -24.31 -16.57 -2.81
CA GLY A 269 -22.95 -16.04 -2.83
C GLY A 269 -22.66 -15.28 -1.53
N ALA A 270 -21.42 -14.82 -1.38
CA ALA A 270 -21.00 -13.97 -0.27
C ALA A 270 -20.15 -12.83 -0.83
N VAL A 271 -20.48 -11.60 -0.46
CA VAL A 271 -19.72 -10.41 -0.86
C VAL A 271 -18.57 -10.24 0.12
N ASP A 272 -17.34 -10.10 -0.38
CA ASP A 272 -16.14 -10.00 0.48
C ASP A 272 -16.28 -8.86 1.49
N TYR A 273 -16.65 -7.65 1.02
CA TYR A 273 -16.98 -6.53 1.90
C TYR A 273 -18.20 -5.74 1.43
N VAL A 274 -19.04 -5.33 2.38
CA VAL A 274 -20.13 -4.37 2.17
C VAL A 274 -19.95 -3.20 3.13
N LEU A 275 -19.95 -1.99 2.55
CA LEU A 275 -19.75 -0.72 3.22
C LEU A 275 -21.12 -0.09 3.46
N TYR A 276 -21.49 0.20 4.69
CA TYR A 276 -22.84 0.66 5.08
C TYR A 276 -22.86 2.13 5.50
N ASP A 277 -23.96 2.81 5.20
CA ASP A 277 -24.25 4.10 5.84
C ASP A 277 -24.78 3.91 7.26
N SER A 278 -24.86 4.99 8.04
CA SER A 278 -25.40 4.96 9.41
C SER A 278 -26.87 4.56 9.48
N ASN A 279 -27.61 4.63 8.36
CA ASN A 279 -28.98 4.16 8.25
C ASN A 279 -29.11 2.65 7.93
N GLY A 280 -27.99 1.92 7.82
CA GLY A 280 -27.96 0.50 7.51
C GLY A 280 -28.12 0.14 6.03
N LEU A 281 -28.17 1.12 5.13
CA LEU A 281 -28.22 0.86 3.68
C LEU A 281 -26.81 0.69 3.09
N PRO A 282 -26.63 -0.22 2.11
CA PRO A 282 -25.32 -0.47 1.51
C PRO A 282 -24.91 0.69 0.61
N LEU A 283 -23.76 1.29 0.90
CA LEU A 283 -23.13 2.35 0.10
C LEU A 283 -22.22 1.78 -0.98
N ALA A 284 -21.48 0.72 -0.69
CA ALA A 284 -20.63 0.05 -1.66
C ALA A 284 -20.44 -1.45 -1.40
N VAL A 285 -20.09 -2.17 -2.46
CA VAL A 285 -19.55 -3.53 -2.41
C VAL A 285 -18.07 -3.49 -2.79
N VAL A 286 -17.27 -4.36 -2.20
CA VAL A 286 -15.87 -4.59 -2.60
C VAL A 286 -15.70 -6.07 -2.88
N GLU A 287 -15.32 -6.38 -4.12
CA GLU A 287 -14.89 -7.72 -4.55
C GLU A 287 -13.36 -7.80 -4.57
N ALA A 288 -12.79 -8.81 -3.92
CA ALA A 288 -11.36 -9.03 -3.79
C ALA A 288 -10.90 -10.24 -4.64
N LYS A 289 -9.90 -10.03 -5.50
CA LYS A 289 -9.21 -11.10 -6.24
C LYS A 289 -7.82 -11.35 -5.69
N ARG A 290 -7.20 -12.49 -6.05
CA ARG A 290 -5.80 -12.79 -5.63
C ARG A 290 -4.88 -11.68 -6.13
N THR A 291 -3.81 -11.37 -5.39
CA THR A 291 -2.86 -10.30 -5.77
C THR A 291 -2.34 -10.52 -7.19
N SER A 292 -2.02 -11.78 -7.50
CA SER A 292 -1.53 -12.23 -8.81
C SER A 292 -2.54 -12.16 -9.96
N THR A 293 -3.83 -11.89 -9.67
CA THR A 293 -4.90 -11.83 -10.68
C THR A 293 -5.29 -10.39 -10.98
N ASP A 294 -5.62 -10.11 -12.24
CA ASP A 294 -6.18 -8.81 -12.62
C ASP A 294 -7.55 -8.60 -11.96
N PRO A 295 -7.78 -7.48 -11.25
CA PRO A 295 -9.07 -7.21 -10.61
C PRO A 295 -10.24 -7.16 -11.61
N ASP A 296 -10.00 -6.84 -12.89
CA ASP A 296 -11.06 -6.77 -13.91
C ASP A 296 -11.80 -8.10 -14.11
N VAL A 297 -11.18 -9.24 -13.76
CA VAL A 297 -11.85 -10.55 -13.74
C VAL A 297 -13.03 -10.58 -12.74
N GLY A 298 -12.96 -9.78 -11.67
CA GLY A 298 -14.00 -9.65 -10.65
C GLY A 298 -15.15 -8.70 -11.02
N GLN A 299 -15.04 -7.94 -12.12
CA GLN A 299 -16.00 -6.88 -12.44
C GLN A 299 -17.45 -7.40 -12.52
N GLN A 300 -17.68 -8.49 -13.25
CA GLN A 300 -19.02 -9.04 -13.43
C GLN A 300 -19.58 -9.59 -12.12
N GLN A 301 -18.75 -10.24 -11.30
CA GLN A 301 -19.15 -10.76 -10.00
C GLN A 301 -19.56 -9.64 -9.05
N ALA A 302 -18.75 -8.57 -8.98
CA ALA A 302 -19.03 -7.40 -8.15
C ALA A 302 -20.36 -6.72 -8.55
N LYS A 303 -20.67 -6.67 -9.86
CA LYS A 303 -21.97 -6.20 -10.35
C LYS A 303 -23.12 -7.11 -9.90
N LEU A 304 -22.98 -8.43 -10.01
CA LEU A 304 -24.01 -9.38 -9.58
C LEU A 304 -24.29 -9.26 -8.07
N TYR A 305 -23.26 -9.03 -7.26
CA TYR A 305 -23.41 -8.75 -5.83
C TYR A 305 -24.16 -7.46 -5.56
N ALA A 306 -23.83 -6.39 -6.28
CA ALA A 306 -24.61 -5.15 -6.20
C ALA A 306 -26.08 -5.37 -6.63
N ASP A 307 -26.34 -6.17 -7.67
CA ASP A 307 -27.70 -6.51 -8.13
C ASP A 307 -28.50 -7.26 -7.05
N CYS A 308 -27.84 -8.17 -6.32
CA CYS A 308 -28.47 -8.90 -5.22
C CYS A 308 -28.79 -7.99 -4.03
N LEU A 309 -27.85 -7.13 -3.62
CA LEU A 309 -28.06 -6.20 -2.51
C LEU A 309 -29.11 -5.12 -2.81
N GLU A 310 -29.17 -4.64 -4.05
CA GLU A 310 -30.21 -3.72 -4.50
C GLU A 310 -31.59 -4.35 -4.38
N LYS A 311 -31.76 -5.60 -4.80
CA LYS A 311 -33.04 -6.32 -4.66
C LYS A 311 -33.45 -6.49 -3.19
N GLN A 312 -32.48 -6.68 -2.30
CA GLN A 312 -32.74 -6.90 -0.86
C GLN A 312 -33.03 -5.61 -0.10
N THR A 313 -32.34 -4.52 -0.44
CA THR A 313 -32.33 -3.29 0.37
C THR A 313 -33.00 -2.10 -0.32
N GLY A 314 -33.27 -2.20 -1.62
CA GLY A 314 -33.80 -1.11 -2.45
C GLY A 314 -32.77 -0.03 -2.82
N GLN A 315 -31.52 -0.14 -2.36
CA GLN A 315 -30.44 0.79 -2.70
C GLN A 315 -29.35 0.07 -3.48
N ARG A 316 -29.02 0.58 -4.67
CA ARG A 316 -27.86 0.11 -5.41
C ARG A 316 -26.55 0.58 -4.76
N PRO A 317 -25.66 -0.30 -4.28
CA PRO A 317 -24.34 0.14 -3.83
C PRO A 317 -23.45 0.58 -5.02
N VAL A 318 -22.42 1.39 -4.74
CA VAL A 318 -21.30 1.62 -5.65
C VAL A 318 -20.42 0.37 -5.69
N ILE A 319 -19.87 0.03 -6.85
CA ILE A 319 -19.09 -1.20 -7.02
C ILE A 319 -17.60 -0.87 -6.93
N PHE A 320 -16.89 -1.55 -6.05
CA PHE A 320 -15.44 -1.67 -6.10
C PHE A 320 -15.04 -3.10 -6.39
N TYR A 321 -13.93 -3.24 -7.10
CA TYR A 321 -13.26 -4.51 -7.25
C TYR A 321 -11.75 -4.28 -7.28
N THR A 322 -11.03 -5.14 -6.57
CA THR A 322 -9.62 -4.92 -6.24
C THR A 322 -8.84 -6.22 -6.09
N ASN A 323 -7.54 -6.14 -6.24
CA ASN A 323 -6.60 -7.18 -5.84
C ASN A 323 -5.65 -6.69 -4.72
N GLY A 324 -6.00 -5.60 -4.04
CA GLY A 324 -5.15 -4.91 -3.05
C GLY A 324 -4.20 -3.87 -3.65
N TYR A 325 -3.98 -3.89 -4.97
CA TYR A 325 -3.05 -2.99 -5.67
C TYR A 325 -3.75 -2.03 -6.60
N LYS A 326 -4.58 -2.59 -7.45
CA LYS A 326 -5.41 -1.87 -8.40
C LYS A 326 -6.81 -1.97 -7.86
N THR A 327 -7.35 -0.84 -7.45
CA THR A 327 -8.75 -0.74 -7.08
C THR A 327 -9.47 0.00 -8.21
N ARG A 328 -10.54 -0.60 -8.72
CA ARG A 328 -11.45 0.07 -9.63
C ARG A 328 -12.74 0.41 -8.93
N ILE A 329 -13.30 1.56 -9.28
CA ILE A 329 -14.63 2.01 -8.89
C ILE A 329 -15.54 2.01 -10.12
N TRP A 330 -16.77 1.57 -9.92
CA TRP A 330 -17.81 1.58 -10.93
C TRP A 330 -19.15 2.03 -10.32
N ASN A 331 -19.62 3.19 -10.76
CA ASN A 331 -20.97 3.69 -10.46
C ASN A 331 -21.86 3.44 -11.69
N ASP A 332 -22.22 2.17 -11.88
CA ASP A 332 -22.86 1.65 -13.08
C ASP A 332 -24.21 2.29 -13.40
N VAL A 333 -24.96 2.73 -12.39
CA VAL A 333 -26.23 3.46 -12.55
C VAL A 333 -26.10 4.70 -13.42
N GLN A 334 -24.95 5.39 -13.39
CA GLN A 334 -24.74 6.58 -14.21
C GLN A 334 -24.23 6.28 -15.63
N GLY A 335 -24.05 5.00 -16.00
CA GLY A 335 -23.58 4.60 -17.34
C GLY A 335 -22.11 4.92 -17.63
N GLY A 336 -21.34 5.38 -16.63
CA GLY A 336 -19.90 5.60 -16.78
C GLY A 336 -19.11 4.29 -16.69
N PRO A 337 -18.01 4.13 -17.45
CA PRO A 337 -17.17 2.94 -17.37
C PRO A 337 -16.44 2.85 -16.02
N PRO A 338 -16.03 1.64 -15.59
CA PRO A 338 -15.15 1.48 -14.44
C PRO A 338 -13.83 2.24 -14.63
N ARG A 339 -13.26 2.74 -13.53
CA ARG A 339 -11.98 3.47 -13.56
C ARG A 339 -11.12 3.14 -12.36
N LEU A 340 -9.81 3.30 -12.52
CA LEU A 340 -8.86 3.16 -11.43
C LEU A 340 -9.01 4.29 -10.39
N VAL A 341 -8.81 3.93 -9.13
CA VAL A 341 -8.71 4.82 -7.97
C VAL A 341 -7.55 4.40 -7.09
N HIS A 342 -6.97 5.36 -6.37
CA HIS A 342 -5.86 5.09 -5.45
C HIS A 342 -6.29 4.48 -4.12
N GLY A 343 -7.54 4.69 -3.71
CA GLY A 343 -8.07 4.19 -2.45
C GLY A 343 -9.59 4.15 -2.46
N PHE A 344 -10.14 3.60 -1.39
CA PHE A 344 -11.58 3.58 -1.19
C PHE A 344 -12.10 4.99 -0.87
N TYR A 345 -13.37 5.21 -1.19
CA TYR A 345 -14.03 6.48 -0.92
C TYR A 345 -14.51 6.47 0.53
N THR A 346 -14.49 7.64 1.17
CA THR A 346 -15.07 7.81 2.51
C THR A 346 -16.59 7.58 2.47
N GLN A 347 -17.17 7.31 3.64
CA GLN A 347 -18.63 7.16 3.78
C GLN A 347 -19.40 8.37 3.20
N ALA A 348 -18.95 9.58 3.49
CA ALA A 348 -19.57 10.82 3.00
C ALA A 348 -19.50 10.96 1.47
N GLU A 349 -18.36 10.58 0.87
CA GLU A 349 -18.20 10.61 -0.60
C GLU A 349 -19.10 9.60 -1.29
N LEU A 350 -19.19 8.37 -0.78
CA LEU A 350 -20.08 7.35 -1.33
C LEU A 350 -21.56 7.75 -1.20
N LYS A 351 -21.94 8.28 -0.04
CA LYS A 351 -23.30 8.81 0.18
C LYS A 351 -23.63 9.89 -0.85
N ARG A 352 -22.72 10.85 -1.05
CA ARG A 352 -22.88 11.91 -2.05
C ARG A 352 -22.99 11.35 -3.47
N LEU A 353 -22.24 10.29 -3.82
CA LEU A 353 -22.35 9.64 -5.13
C LEU A 353 -23.74 9.03 -5.36
N ILE A 354 -24.32 8.42 -4.33
CA ILE A 354 -25.66 7.80 -4.39
C ILE A 354 -26.75 8.88 -4.46
N GLU A 355 -26.68 9.91 -3.60
CA GLU A 355 -27.64 11.02 -3.60
C GLU A 355 -27.68 11.74 -4.95
N ARG A 356 -26.52 11.92 -5.60
CA ARG A 356 -26.40 12.53 -6.94
C ARG A 356 -27.07 11.73 -8.04
N ARG A 357 -27.39 10.45 -7.85
CA ARG A 357 -28.13 9.66 -8.87
C ARG A 357 -29.53 10.22 -9.12
N LYS A 358 -30.13 10.90 -8.13
CA LYS A 358 -31.43 11.59 -8.28
C LYS A 358 -31.32 12.84 -9.15
N ASN A 359 -30.14 13.45 -9.22
CA ASN A 359 -29.87 14.70 -9.92
C ASN A 359 -28.96 14.43 -11.13
N ASN A 360 -29.50 13.81 -12.18
CA ASN A 360 -28.82 13.58 -13.46
C ASN A 360 -29.47 14.46 -14.54
N PRO A 361 -29.18 15.78 -14.56
CA PRO A 361 -29.79 16.69 -15.52
C PRO A 361 -29.37 16.31 -16.95
N ASP A 362 -30.27 16.52 -17.91
CA ASP A 362 -29.91 16.45 -19.33
C ASP A 362 -29.04 17.67 -19.67
N LEU A 363 -27.75 17.41 -19.89
CA LEU A 363 -26.80 18.45 -20.27
C LEU A 363 -26.97 18.89 -21.73
N GLY A 364 -27.61 18.07 -22.58
CA GLY A 364 -27.88 18.41 -23.98
C GLY A 364 -28.88 19.55 -24.14
N GLY A 365 -29.86 19.62 -23.23
CA GLY A 365 -30.89 20.66 -23.17
C GLY A 365 -30.56 21.87 -22.30
N PHE A 366 -29.36 21.93 -21.70
CA PHE A 366 -29.03 23.00 -20.75
C PHE A 366 -29.00 24.37 -21.45
N PRO A 367 -29.79 25.37 -21.00
CA PRO A 367 -29.85 26.67 -21.66
C PRO A 367 -28.53 27.42 -21.50
N ILE A 368 -28.04 27.98 -22.61
CA ILE A 368 -26.83 28.80 -22.63
C ILE A 368 -27.25 30.26 -22.50
N ASN A 369 -26.73 30.97 -21.49
CA ASN A 369 -27.02 32.39 -21.32
C ASN A 369 -26.38 33.22 -22.46
N ALA A 370 -27.23 33.75 -23.34
CA ALA A 370 -26.82 34.55 -24.50
C ALA A 370 -26.22 35.92 -24.12
N GLU A 371 -26.47 36.43 -22.91
CA GLU A 371 -25.85 37.66 -22.40
C GLU A 371 -24.37 37.46 -22.05
N ILE A 372 -23.93 36.21 -21.85
CA ILE A 372 -22.54 35.88 -21.50
C ILE A 372 -21.82 35.19 -22.67
N VAL A 373 -22.56 34.50 -23.54
CA VAL A 373 -22.03 33.76 -24.68
C VAL A 373 -22.49 34.44 -25.96
N GLU A 374 -21.70 35.42 -26.39
CA GLU A 374 -22.06 36.28 -27.53
C GLU A 374 -21.68 35.68 -28.89
N ARG A 375 -20.74 34.72 -28.92
CA ARG A 375 -20.14 34.23 -30.18
C ARG A 375 -20.48 32.77 -30.47
N TYR A 376 -20.83 32.47 -31.72
CA TYR A 376 -21.27 31.14 -32.15
C TYR A 376 -20.29 30.01 -31.80
N TYR A 377 -18.97 30.25 -31.86
CA TYR A 377 -17.97 29.24 -31.56
C TYR A 377 -17.85 28.95 -30.06
N GLN A 378 -18.18 29.90 -29.18
CA GLN A 378 -18.25 29.68 -27.74
C GLN A 378 -19.45 28.78 -27.42
N THR A 379 -20.60 29.04 -28.05
CA THR A 379 -21.79 28.16 -27.97
C THR A 379 -21.48 26.75 -28.45
N ARG A 380 -20.76 26.61 -29.58
CA ARG A 380 -20.33 25.30 -30.09
C ARG A 380 -19.38 24.58 -29.12
N ALA A 381 -18.42 25.29 -28.54
CA ALA A 381 -17.49 24.74 -27.56
C ALA A 381 -18.20 24.26 -26.29
N ILE A 382 -19.13 25.06 -25.74
CA ILE A 382 -19.93 24.70 -24.56
C ILE A 382 -20.78 23.46 -24.86
N LYS A 383 -21.51 23.43 -25.98
CA LYS A 383 -22.32 22.27 -26.38
C LYS A 383 -21.48 21.00 -26.56
N ALA A 384 -20.29 21.11 -27.16
CA ALA A 384 -19.38 19.98 -27.33
C ALA A 384 -18.91 19.42 -25.98
N MET A 385 -18.57 20.28 -25.02
CA MET A 385 -18.21 19.87 -23.66
C MET A 385 -19.40 19.25 -22.91
N LEU A 386 -20.58 19.86 -22.96
CA LEU A 386 -21.79 19.32 -22.34
C LEU A 386 -22.13 17.94 -22.91
N ALA A 387 -22.02 17.76 -24.23
CA ALA A 387 -22.23 16.46 -24.86
C ALA A 387 -21.18 15.42 -24.44
N ALA A 388 -19.91 15.81 -24.28
CA ALA A 388 -18.86 14.94 -23.74
C ALA A 388 -19.19 14.47 -22.32
N TYR A 389 -19.59 15.39 -21.44
CA TYR A 389 -20.00 15.05 -20.08
C TYR A 389 -21.30 14.23 -20.05
N GLN A 390 -22.24 14.47 -20.97
CA GLN A 390 -23.45 13.64 -21.14
C GLN A 390 -23.07 12.19 -21.47
N ARG A 391 -22.05 11.98 -22.30
CA ARG A 391 -21.43 10.68 -22.59
C ARG A 391 -20.54 10.14 -21.47
N LYS A 392 -20.51 10.81 -20.31
CA LYS A 392 -19.74 10.44 -19.11
C LYS A 392 -18.21 10.48 -19.31
N GLU A 393 -17.74 11.24 -20.29
CA GLU A 393 -16.33 11.61 -20.41
C GLU A 393 -15.94 12.54 -19.25
N ARG A 394 -14.73 12.38 -18.69
CA ARG A 394 -14.31 13.11 -17.47
C ARG A 394 -13.53 14.38 -17.74
N ALA A 395 -13.01 14.53 -18.95
CA ALA A 395 -12.21 15.66 -19.38
C ALA A 395 -12.42 15.88 -20.87
N GLY A 396 -12.29 17.14 -21.29
CA GLY A 396 -12.28 17.52 -22.69
C GLY A 396 -11.25 18.62 -22.89
N LEU A 397 -10.63 18.65 -24.07
CA LEU A 397 -9.65 19.66 -24.45
C LEU A 397 -10.30 20.62 -25.45
N LEU A 398 -10.29 21.91 -25.12
CA LEU A 398 -10.72 22.98 -26.02
C LEU A 398 -9.49 23.72 -26.54
N ILE A 399 -9.33 23.75 -27.87
CA ILE A 399 -8.24 24.46 -28.53
C ILE A 399 -8.85 25.67 -29.25
N MET A 400 -8.43 26.88 -28.88
CA MET A 400 -8.87 28.14 -29.48
C MET A 400 -7.67 29.05 -29.73
N ALA A 401 -7.71 29.82 -30.83
CA ALA A 401 -6.68 30.79 -31.14
C ALA A 401 -6.65 31.94 -30.12
N THR A 402 -5.45 32.37 -29.74
CA THR A 402 -5.20 33.49 -28.82
C THR A 402 -5.89 34.77 -29.32
N GLY A 403 -6.54 35.52 -28.43
CA GLY A 403 -7.26 36.77 -28.77
C GLY A 403 -8.72 36.60 -29.18
N LYS A 404 -9.25 35.38 -29.35
CA LYS A 404 -10.68 35.13 -29.62
C LYS A 404 -11.57 35.09 -28.36
N GLY A 405 -11.19 35.81 -27.31
CA GLY A 405 -11.95 35.87 -26.05
C GLY A 405 -11.74 34.64 -25.17
N TYR A 406 -10.55 34.54 -24.55
CA TYR A 406 -10.31 33.72 -23.36
C TYR A 406 -11.02 34.30 -22.11
N ILE A 407 -11.44 35.57 -22.21
CA ILE A 407 -11.99 36.39 -21.12
C ILE A 407 -13.52 36.20 -21.03
N SER A 408 -13.92 34.98 -20.72
CA SER A 408 -14.97 34.73 -19.74
C SER A 408 -14.61 33.47 -18.94
N SER A 409 -13.31 33.34 -18.61
CA SER A 409 -12.77 32.30 -17.73
C SER A 409 -13.45 32.29 -16.35
N LEU A 410 -14.03 33.41 -15.93
CA LEU A 410 -14.91 33.47 -14.76
C LEU A 410 -16.21 32.67 -14.98
N THR A 411 -16.80 32.71 -16.18
CA THR A 411 -18.08 32.08 -16.52
C THR A 411 -17.99 30.56 -16.59
N PHE A 412 -16.91 30.00 -17.15
CA PHE A 412 -16.73 28.55 -17.19
C PHE A 412 -16.52 27.96 -15.79
N LYS A 413 -15.81 28.69 -14.91
CA LYS A 413 -15.62 28.32 -13.50
C LYS A 413 -16.91 28.48 -12.68
N TYR A 414 -17.74 29.50 -12.98
CA TYR A 414 -19.02 29.76 -12.31
C TYR A 414 -20.12 28.75 -12.70
N TYR A 415 -20.24 28.40 -13.98
CA TYR A 415 -21.19 27.38 -14.45
C TYR A 415 -20.87 26.01 -13.88
N PHE A 416 -19.58 25.65 -13.79
CA PHE A 416 -19.17 24.38 -13.19
C PHE A 416 -19.35 24.35 -11.66
N ASN A 417 -19.05 25.44 -10.95
CA ASN A 417 -19.24 25.46 -9.49
C ASN A 417 -20.71 25.39 -9.06
N LYS A 418 -21.66 26.02 -9.78
CA LYS A 418 -23.08 25.97 -9.39
C LYS A 418 -23.80 24.66 -9.76
N VAL A 419 -23.33 23.94 -10.78
CA VAL A 419 -23.96 22.68 -11.21
C VAL A 419 -23.36 21.47 -10.48
N TRP A 420 -22.15 21.60 -9.90
CA TRP A 420 -21.39 20.45 -9.40
C TRP A 420 -20.84 20.53 -7.96
N THR A 421 -21.04 21.62 -7.20
CA THR A 421 -20.99 21.53 -5.71
C THR A 421 -22.31 20.98 -5.21
#